data_AF-A0A8J6XJ51-F1
#
_entry.id   AF-A0A8J6XJ51-F1
#
_cell.length_a   1.000
_cell.length_b   1.000
_cell.length_c   1.000
_cell.angle_alpha   90.00
_cell.angle_beta   90.00
_cell.angle_gamma   90.00
#
_symmetry.space_group_name_H-M   'P 1'
#
loop_
_entity.id
_entity.type
_entity.pdbx_description
1 polymer ?
#
loop_
_entity_poly.entity_id
_entity_poly.type
_entity_poly.pdbx_seq_one_letter_code
_entity_poly.pdbx_strand_id
1 'polypeptide(L)'
;MSRTLYTLEGLQKLAEIVNQARGHMSYRDFGDKIDISHTTLRRIAQLEVKEPEISTLAKLAPHTPYSLEELIAICQSSNAPTRVRTYKTAEDVLPAVEELPPTEAARLAQMIIARLAGLKT
;
A
#
# COMPACT_ATOMS: atom_id res chain seq x y z
N MET A 1 -9.84 -30.60 -4.97
CA MET A 1 -9.62 -29.36 -5.74
C MET A 1 -9.78 -28.21 -4.76
N SER A 2 -8.68 -27.75 -4.15
CA SER A 2 -8.71 -26.66 -3.17
C SER A 2 -9.21 -25.39 -3.87
N ARG A 3 -10.35 -24.86 -3.43
CA ARG A 3 -10.86 -23.57 -3.88
C ARG A 3 -9.85 -22.51 -3.42
N THR A 4 -9.05 -21.98 -4.33
CA THR A 4 -8.25 -20.79 -4.05
C THR A 4 -9.21 -19.64 -3.76
N LEU A 5 -9.02 -18.97 -2.63
CA LEU A 5 -9.80 -17.78 -2.25
C LEU A 5 -9.52 -16.60 -3.20
N TYR A 6 -8.42 -16.66 -3.95
CA TYR A 6 -7.99 -15.62 -4.88
C TYR A 6 -8.62 -15.79 -6.26
N THR A 7 -9.03 -14.66 -6.85
CA THR A 7 -9.63 -14.63 -8.19
C THR A 7 -8.63 -14.14 -9.23
N LEU A 8 -8.85 -14.51 -10.50
CA LEU A 8 -8.01 -14.04 -11.60
C LEU A 8 -8.02 -12.52 -11.71
N GLU A 9 -9.19 -11.89 -11.54
CA GLU A 9 -9.35 -10.42 -11.55
C GLU A 9 -8.55 -9.76 -10.41
N GLY A 10 -8.60 -10.33 -9.21
CA GLY A 10 -7.82 -9.83 -8.08
C GLY A 10 -6.32 -9.93 -8.31
N LEU A 11 -5.86 -11.03 -8.92
CA LEU A 11 -4.45 -11.24 -9.28
C LEU A 11 -4.00 -10.31 -10.43
N GLN A 12 -4.88 -10.03 -11.40
CA GLN A 12 -4.66 -9.00 -12.42
C GLN A 12 -4.47 -7.64 -11.79
N LYS A 13 -5.33 -7.29 -10.81
CA LYS A 13 -5.20 -6.03 -10.10
C LYS A 13 -3.92 -5.95 -9.28
N LEU A 14 -3.52 -7.04 -8.62
CA LEU A 14 -2.24 -7.10 -7.92
C LEU A 14 -1.06 -6.87 -8.89
N ALA A 15 -1.08 -7.47 -10.08
CA ALA A 15 -0.04 -7.26 -11.09
C ALA A 15 0.05 -5.80 -11.54
N GLU A 16 -1.08 -5.11 -11.72
CA GLU A 16 -1.11 -3.66 -11.99
C GLU A 16 -0.47 -2.87 -10.84
N ILE A 17 -0.82 -3.18 -9.60
CA ILE A 17 -0.29 -2.51 -8.40
C ILE A 17 1.23 -2.68 -8.31
N VAL A 18 1.76 -3.89 -8.55
CA VAL A 18 3.21 -4.12 -8.57
C VAL A 18 3.89 -3.30 -9.65
N ASN A 19 3.30 -3.23 -10.85
CA ASN A 19 3.88 -2.45 -11.95
C ASN A 19 3.83 -0.93 -11.69
N GLN A 20 2.76 -0.44 -11.08
CA GLN A 20 2.63 0.96 -10.68
C GLN A 20 3.64 1.32 -9.58
N ALA A 21 3.75 0.50 -8.54
CA ALA A 21 4.70 0.71 -7.44
C ALA A 21 6.16 0.65 -7.89
N ARG A 22 6.47 -0.22 -8.86
CA ARG A 22 7.80 -0.32 -9.49
C ARG A 22 8.14 0.91 -10.34
N GLY A 23 7.15 1.50 -11.01
CA GLY A 23 7.37 2.57 -11.98
C GLY A 23 8.36 2.16 -13.08
N HIS A 24 9.45 2.91 -13.20
CA HIS A 24 10.49 2.67 -14.22
C HIS A 24 11.64 1.76 -13.75
N MET A 25 11.68 1.37 -12.47
CA MET A 25 12.75 0.50 -11.94
C MET A 25 12.71 -0.89 -12.58
N SER A 26 13.84 -1.59 -12.67
CA SER A 26 13.80 -3.01 -13.02
C SER A 26 13.17 -3.82 -11.88
N TYR A 27 12.69 -5.05 -12.15
CA TYR A 27 12.20 -5.94 -11.08
C TYR A 27 13.29 -6.29 -10.05
N ARG A 28 14.56 -6.24 -10.46
CA ARG A 28 15.70 -6.44 -9.56
C ARG A 28 15.83 -5.26 -8.60
N ASP A 29 15.95 -4.05 -9.13
CA ASP A 29 16.15 -2.85 -8.30
C ASP A 29 14.96 -2.61 -7.36
N PHE A 30 13.74 -2.86 -7.86
CA PHE A 30 12.55 -2.75 -7.03
C PHE A 30 12.49 -3.84 -5.97
N GLY A 31 12.86 -5.08 -6.32
CA GLY A 31 12.94 -6.20 -5.37
C GLY A 31 13.93 -5.95 -4.25
N ASP A 32 15.13 -5.46 -4.59
CA ASP A 32 16.16 -5.11 -3.61
C ASP A 32 15.69 -3.97 -2.68
N LYS A 33 14.94 -3.00 -3.21
CA LYS A 33 14.37 -1.89 -2.43
C LYS A 33 13.34 -2.34 -1.39
N ILE A 34 12.52 -3.34 -1.70
CA ILE A 34 11.39 -3.77 -0.86
C ILE A 34 11.62 -5.13 -0.19
N ASP A 35 12.83 -5.67 -0.32
CA ASP A 35 13.24 -6.98 0.19
C ASP A 35 12.35 -8.14 -0.30
N ILE A 36 12.04 -8.15 -1.61
CA ILE A 36 11.30 -9.23 -2.29
C ILE A 36 12.12 -9.70 -3.48
N SER A 37 12.22 -11.02 -3.68
CA SER A 37 12.97 -11.52 -4.83
C SER A 37 12.38 -11.03 -6.16
N HIS A 38 13.25 -10.60 -7.08
CA HIS A 38 12.85 -10.15 -8.41
C HIS A 38 12.05 -11.20 -9.18
N THR A 39 12.31 -12.48 -8.94
CA THR A 39 11.55 -13.62 -9.49
C THR A 39 10.13 -13.64 -8.94
N THR A 40 9.92 -13.44 -7.65
CA THR A 40 8.57 -13.33 -7.06
C THR A 40 7.80 -12.17 -7.68
N LEU A 41 8.41 -10.98 -7.80
CA LEU A 41 7.76 -9.81 -8.40
C LEU A 41 7.39 -10.04 -9.87
N ARG A 42 8.29 -10.66 -10.64
CA ARG A 42 8.05 -10.99 -12.03
C ARG A 42 6.90 -11.98 -12.18
N ARG A 43 6.86 -13.04 -11.36
CA ARG A 43 5.76 -14.03 -11.38
C ARG A 43 4.41 -13.41 -11.06
N ILE A 44 4.36 -12.47 -10.11
CA ILE A 44 3.13 -11.72 -9.81
C ILE A 44 2.72 -10.88 -11.03
N ALA A 45 3.65 -10.12 -11.60
CA ALA A 45 3.38 -9.26 -12.75
C ALA A 45 2.95 -10.03 -14.01
N GLN A 46 3.38 -11.28 -14.17
CA GLN A 46 3.03 -12.17 -15.28
C GLN A 46 1.83 -13.09 -14.99
N LEU A 47 1.15 -12.92 -13.84
CA LEU A 47 0.01 -13.74 -13.42
C LEU A 47 0.33 -15.23 -13.26
N GLU A 48 1.59 -15.55 -12.95
CA GLU A 48 2.08 -16.92 -12.72
C GLU A 48 1.95 -17.36 -11.25
N VAL A 49 1.42 -16.47 -10.39
CA VAL A 49 1.12 -16.73 -8.98
C VAL A 49 -0.37 -16.99 -8.83
N LYS A 50 -0.72 -18.15 -8.24
CA LYS A 50 -2.11 -18.50 -7.91
C LYS A 50 -2.52 -18.06 -6.51
N GLU A 51 -1.55 -17.93 -5.62
CA GLU A 51 -1.72 -17.57 -4.21
C GLU A 51 -0.51 -16.74 -3.78
N PRO A 52 -0.65 -15.40 -3.67
CA PRO A 52 0.41 -14.53 -3.19
C PRO A 52 0.66 -14.78 -1.70
N GLU A 53 1.92 -14.85 -1.30
CA GLU A 53 2.25 -14.97 0.11
C GLU A 53 1.89 -13.68 0.86
N ILE A 54 1.30 -13.82 2.05
CA ILE A 54 0.95 -12.68 2.92
C ILE A 54 2.20 -11.85 3.26
N SER A 55 3.35 -12.49 3.46
CA SER A 55 4.65 -11.84 3.66
C SER A 55 5.03 -10.92 2.50
N THR A 56 4.76 -11.34 1.27
CA THR A 56 5.02 -10.56 0.05
C THR A 56 4.06 -9.37 -0.03
N LEU A 57 2.77 -9.57 0.25
CA LEU A 57 1.80 -8.47 0.31
C LEU A 57 2.14 -7.46 1.41
N ALA A 58 2.61 -7.93 2.56
CA ALA A 58 3.00 -7.07 3.68
C ALA A 58 4.21 -6.19 3.34
N LYS A 59 5.17 -6.72 2.58
CA LYS A 59 6.33 -5.95 2.08
C LYS A 59 5.94 -4.99 0.96
N LEU A 60 4.93 -5.32 0.15
CA LEU A 60 4.41 -4.44 -0.91
C LEU A 60 3.62 -3.25 -0.34
N ALA A 61 2.80 -3.47 0.69
CA ALA A 61 1.85 -2.48 1.20
C ALA A 61 2.45 -1.08 1.45
N PRO A 62 3.62 -0.92 2.12
CA PRO A 62 4.25 0.39 2.34
C PRO A 62 4.62 1.16 1.07
N HIS A 63 4.69 0.48 -0.08
CA HIS A 63 5.08 1.04 -1.37
C HIS A 63 3.90 1.20 -2.33
N THR A 64 2.67 1.01 -1.84
CA THR A 64 1.43 1.14 -2.61
C THR A 64 0.44 2.05 -1.86
N PRO A 65 -0.64 2.51 -2.49
CA PRO A 65 -1.72 3.19 -1.77
C PRO A 65 -2.65 2.22 -1.01
N TYR A 66 -2.27 0.95 -0.86
CA TYR A 66 -3.09 -0.10 -0.24
C TYR A 66 -2.39 -0.67 1.00
N SER A 67 -3.16 -0.91 2.06
CA SER A 67 -2.78 -1.70 3.23
C SER A 67 -2.68 -3.18 2.91
N LEU A 68 -2.13 -3.98 3.83
CA LEU A 68 -2.06 -5.44 3.69
C LEU A 68 -3.45 -6.05 3.55
N GLU A 69 -4.38 -5.64 4.40
CA GLU A 69 -5.76 -6.12 4.41
C GLU A 69 -6.46 -5.79 3.09
N GLU A 70 -6.21 -4.61 2.53
CA GLU A 70 -6.74 -4.20 1.23
C GLU A 70 -6.13 -5.01 0.09
N LEU A 71 -4.81 -5.25 0.10
CA LEU A 71 -4.17 -6.10 -0.90
C LEU A 71 -4.73 -7.53 -0.87
N ILE A 72 -4.97 -8.09 0.32
CA ILE A 72 -5.61 -9.41 0.48
C ILE A 72 -7.04 -9.37 -0.08
N ALA A 73 -7.84 -8.36 0.28
CA ALA A 73 -9.22 -8.22 -0.19
C ALA A 73 -9.30 -8.06 -1.72
N ILE A 74 -8.39 -7.29 -2.31
CA ILE A 74 -8.22 -7.13 -3.76
C ILE A 74 -7.96 -8.49 -4.40
N CYS A 75 -6.99 -9.25 -3.89
CA CYS A 75 -6.67 -10.57 -4.43
C CYS A 75 -7.85 -11.54 -4.34
N GLN A 76 -8.69 -11.41 -3.31
CA GLN A 76 -9.88 -12.23 -3.09
C GLN A 76 -11.12 -11.74 -3.87
N SER A 77 -11.04 -10.60 -4.58
CA SER A 77 -12.20 -9.93 -5.19
C SER A 77 -13.37 -9.76 -4.22
N SER A 78 -13.06 -9.65 -2.93
CA SER A 78 -14.05 -9.24 -1.96
C SER A 78 -14.31 -7.77 -2.25
N ASN A 79 -15.52 -7.44 -2.72
CA ASN A 79 -16.02 -6.07 -2.95
C ASN A 79 -16.11 -5.28 -1.62
N ALA A 80 -15.05 -5.27 -0.82
CA ALA A 80 -14.94 -4.42 0.34
C ALA A 80 -14.83 -2.98 -0.18
N PRO A 81 -15.66 -2.04 0.32
CA PRO A 81 -15.63 -0.66 -0.14
C PRO A 81 -14.22 -0.10 0.03
N THR A 82 -13.57 0.12 -1.11
CA THR A 82 -12.17 0.51 -1.23
C THR A 82 -11.99 1.92 -0.70
N ARG A 83 -11.50 2.08 0.54
CA ARG A 83 -10.91 3.36 0.95
C ARG A 83 -9.52 3.43 0.36
N VAL A 84 -9.44 3.77 -0.93
CA VAL A 84 -8.16 4.18 -1.53
C VAL A 84 -7.55 5.22 -0.60
N ARG A 85 -6.39 4.93 0.01
CA ARG A 85 -5.61 5.96 0.69
C ARG A 85 -5.20 6.98 -0.36
N THR A 86 -6.04 7.98 -0.53
CA THR A 86 -5.65 9.23 -1.16
C THR A 86 -4.66 9.86 -0.20
N TYR A 87 -3.39 9.88 -0.60
CA TYR A 87 -2.38 10.64 0.11
C TYR A 87 -2.86 12.09 0.11
N LYS A 88 -3.28 12.59 1.27
CA LYS A 88 -3.52 14.01 1.47
C LYS A 88 -2.17 14.68 1.58
N THR A 89 -1.95 15.66 0.72
CA THR A 89 -0.79 16.55 0.74
C THR A 89 -0.91 17.50 1.93
N ALA A 90 0.18 18.20 2.28
CA ALA A 90 0.11 19.21 3.34
C ALA A 90 -0.87 20.33 2.93
N GLU A 91 -0.87 20.67 1.64
CA GLU A 91 -1.74 21.65 1.00
C GLU A 91 -3.22 21.30 1.14
N ASP A 92 -3.59 20.02 1.14
CA ASP A 92 -4.98 19.57 1.36
C ASP A 92 -5.47 19.81 2.80
N VAL A 93 -4.56 20.02 3.76
CA VAL A 93 -4.89 20.12 5.19
C VAL A 93 -4.64 21.53 5.74
N LEU A 94 -3.74 22.31 5.13
CA LEU A 94 -3.38 23.66 5.56
C LEU A 94 -4.59 24.58 5.81
N PRO A 95 -5.61 24.65 4.94
CA PRO A 95 -6.77 25.51 5.19
C PRO A 95 -7.50 25.15 6.50
N ALA A 96 -7.62 23.85 6.78
CA ALA A 96 -8.24 23.39 8.02
C ALA A 96 -7.38 23.69 9.25
N VAL A 97 -6.06 23.72 9.10
CA VAL A 97 -5.12 24.10 10.19
C VAL A 97 -5.20 25.59 10.49
N GLU A 98 -5.34 26.43 9.46
CA GLU A 98 -5.46 27.89 9.63
C GLU A 98 -6.73 28.30 10.39
N GLU A 99 -7.79 27.50 10.31
CA GLU A 99 -9.03 27.71 11.05
C GLU A 99 -8.97 27.25 12.52
N LEU A 100 -7.90 26.54 12.92
CA LEU A 100 -7.77 26.05 14.29
C LEU A 100 -7.36 27.15 15.27
N PRO A 101 -7.89 27.14 16.50
CA PRO A 101 -7.31 27.91 17.60
C PRO A 101 -5.83 27.55 17.81
N PRO A 102 -4.98 28.51 18.26
CA PRO A 102 -3.55 28.28 18.43
C PRO A 102 -3.18 27.05 19.27
N THR A 103 -4.00 26.75 20.28
CA THR A 103 -3.82 25.57 21.16
C THR A 103 -4.02 24.25 20.43
N GLU A 104 -5.02 24.16 19.54
CA GLU A 104 -5.29 22.96 18.75
C GLU A 104 -4.30 22.81 17.60
N ALA A 105 -3.88 23.91 16.98
CA ALA A 105 -2.78 23.89 16.00
C ALA A 105 -1.46 23.39 16.63
N ALA A 106 -1.14 23.83 17.85
CA ALA A 106 0.02 23.34 18.59
C ALA A 106 -0.11 21.85 18.95
N ARG A 107 -1.29 21.40 19.34
CA ARG A 107 -1.56 19.97 19.60
C ARG A 107 -1.39 19.12 18.34
N LEU A 108 -1.91 19.58 17.21
CA LEU A 108 -1.73 18.92 15.91
C LEU A 108 -0.25 18.84 15.53
N ALA A 109 0.52 19.92 15.71
CA ALA A 109 1.96 19.93 15.46
C ALA A 109 2.70 18.89 16.31
N GLN A 110 2.36 18.77 17.60
CA GLN A 110 2.93 17.74 18.49
C GLN A 110 2.60 16.33 18.01
N MET A 111 1.38 16.08 17.56
CA MET A 111 0.99 14.78 16.99
C MET A 111 1.75 14.47 15.71
N ILE A 112 1.97 15.46 14.84
CA ILE A 112 2.78 15.30 13.63
C ILE A 112 4.23 14.97 14.00
N ILE A 113 4.83 15.70 14.95
CA ILE A 113 6.21 15.45 15.43
C ILE A 113 6.32 14.04 16.03
N ALA A 114 5.40 13.66 16.91
CA ALA A 114 5.38 12.33 17.52
C ALA A 114 5.27 11.22 16.46
N ARG A 115 4.41 11.40 15.45
CA ARG A 115 4.31 10.49 14.30
C ARG A 115 5.64 10.38 13.54
N LEU A 116 6.29 11.51 13.24
CA LEU A 116 7.58 11.53 12.54
C LEU A 116 8.70 10.88 13.36
N ALA A 117 8.65 11.00 14.69
CA ALA A 117 9.58 10.35 15.62
C ALA A 117 9.27 8.86 15.87
N GLY A 118 8.20 8.31 15.28
CA GLY A 118 7.77 6.92 15.52
C GLY A 118 7.19 6.67 16.91
N LEU A 119 6.87 7.74 17.65
CA LEU A 119 6.18 7.65 18.94
C LEU A 119 4.71 7.35 18.66
N LYS A 120 4.14 6.37 19.36
CA LYS A 120 2.69 6.12 19.32
C LYS A 120 1.97 7.36 19.86
N THR A 121 1.37 8.12 18.96
CA THR A 121 0.41 9.20 19.24
C THR A 121 -0.91 8.64 19.74
#